data_AF-A0A9D7R0C1-F1
#
_entry.id   AF-A0A9D7R0C1-F1
#
_cell.length_a   1.000
_cell.length_b   1.000
_cell.length_c   1.000
_cell.angle_alpha   90.00
_cell.angle_beta   90.00
_cell.angle_gamma   90.00
#
_symmetry.space_group_name_H-M   'P 1'
#
loop_
_entity.id
_entity.type
_entity.pdbx_description
1 polymer ?
#
loop_
_entity_poly.entity_id
_entity_poly.type
_entity_poly.pdbx_seq_one_letter_code
_entity_poly.pdbx_strand_id
1 'polypeptide(L)'
;MSIQSRKEEHVNLALSGKATFREKSNGFDRYEFVYNALPEIDLADVETQTEFCGMALQSPLLVTGMTGGYPDAERINKGLAEACETCGIAMGVGSMRAALEHRELESTFAVVRDVSNRVPIIANIGAAQAAVWHREGSLHSYVERAVAMTGASALAVHLNPLQELLQPEGEPRFRGVLDAIATLVRSEQIAIVVKEVGAGISGDVARRLADVGVTMIDVAGAGGTSWAGVEILRRSDAETVDHLWDVGIPTAECITQCVGIVPTIIALWRHFQRHRGGQGRCPRRPARGKCSPHT
;
A
#
# COMPACT_ATOMS: atom_id res chain seq x y z
N MET A 1 22.35 -7.12 10.96
CA MET A 1 21.64 -5.86 11.32
C MET A 1 20.44 -6.22 12.20
N SER A 2 20.03 -5.41 13.18
CA SER A 2 18.85 -5.71 13.99
C SER A 2 17.57 -5.37 13.23
N ILE A 3 16.42 -5.93 13.63
CA ILE A 3 15.12 -5.61 13.00
C ILE A 3 14.81 -4.11 13.12
N GLN A 4 15.20 -3.47 14.24
CA GLN A 4 14.96 -2.05 14.48
C GLN A 4 15.77 -1.16 13.54
N SER A 5 17.09 -1.39 13.40
CA SER A 5 17.92 -0.56 12.53
C SER A 5 17.59 -0.72 11.04
N ARG A 6 17.15 -1.93 10.63
CA ARG A 6 16.59 -2.16 9.29
C ARG A 6 15.37 -1.28 9.02
N LYS A 7 14.44 -1.20 9.97
CA LYS A 7 13.20 -0.42 9.80
C LYS A 7 13.46 1.09 9.72
N GLU A 8 14.42 1.58 10.51
CA GLU A 8 14.87 2.97 10.43
C GLU A 8 15.49 3.26 9.06
N GLU A 9 16.37 2.38 8.58
CA GLU A 9 16.98 2.49 7.25
C GLU A 9 15.95 2.49 6.12
N HIS A 10 14.93 1.62 6.19
CA HIS A 10 13.82 1.59 5.24
C HIS A 10 13.09 2.94 5.16
N VAL A 11 12.78 3.55 6.31
CA VAL A 11 12.12 4.86 6.35
C VAL A 11 13.01 5.94 5.75
N ASN A 12 14.29 5.97 6.13
CA ASN A 12 15.25 6.96 5.61
C ASN A 12 15.44 6.85 4.09
N LEU A 13 15.56 5.63 3.56
CA LEU A 13 15.69 5.39 2.12
C LEU A 13 14.43 5.76 1.35
N ALA A 14 13.24 5.42 1.88
CA ALA A 14 11.97 5.80 1.28
C ALA A 14 11.79 7.33 1.26
N LEU A 15 12.16 8.02 2.33
CA LEU A 15 12.10 9.49 2.44
C LEU A 15 13.13 10.21 1.55
N SER A 16 14.26 9.57 1.25
CA SER A 16 15.29 10.16 0.38
C SER A 16 14.82 10.40 -1.07
N GLY A 17 13.73 9.75 -1.49
CA GLY A 17 13.23 9.77 -2.87
C GLY A 17 14.10 9.01 -3.87
N LYS A 18 15.22 8.42 -3.43
CA LYS A 18 16.11 7.63 -4.28
C LYS A 18 15.54 6.26 -4.63
N ALA A 19 14.72 5.69 -3.76
CA ALA A 19 14.10 4.37 -3.94
C ALA A 19 12.72 4.45 -4.62
N THR A 20 12.64 5.19 -5.73
CA THR A 20 11.45 5.22 -6.60
C THR A 20 11.72 4.41 -7.86
N PHE A 21 10.67 4.00 -8.58
CA PHE A 21 10.84 3.40 -9.90
C PHE A 21 11.58 4.37 -10.84
N ARG A 22 12.52 3.86 -11.65
CA ARG A 22 13.41 4.69 -12.47
C ARG A 22 12.83 4.96 -13.85
N GLU A 23 12.32 3.92 -14.50
CA GLU A 23 11.81 3.95 -15.87
C GLU A 23 10.30 3.70 -15.92
N LYS A 24 9.76 2.94 -14.97
CA LYS A 24 8.35 2.54 -14.94
C LYS A 24 7.47 3.57 -14.23
N SER A 25 6.43 4.07 -14.90
CA SER A 25 5.37 4.89 -14.28
C SER A 25 4.30 4.03 -13.59
N ASN A 26 3.40 4.66 -12.83
CA ASN A 26 2.22 3.99 -12.26
C ASN A 26 1.12 3.71 -13.30
N GLY A 27 1.28 4.23 -14.52
CA GLY A 27 0.38 4.04 -15.65
C GLY A 27 -0.87 4.91 -15.66
N PHE A 28 -1.09 5.75 -14.65
CA PHE A 28 -2.24 6.68 -14.63
C PHE A 28 -2.10 7.80 -15.68
N ASP A 29 -0.89 8.06 -16.17
CA ASP A 29 -0.61 9.00 -17.27
C ASP A 29 -1.27 8.62 -18.60
N ARG A 30 -1.76 7.38 -18.74
CA ARG A 30 -2.51 6.92 -19.91
C ARG A 30 -4.01 7.18 -19.85
N TYR A 31 -4.50 7.70 -18.73
CA TYR A 31 -5.93 7.89 -18.47
C TYR A 31 -6.24 9.36 -18.26
N GLU A 32 -7.30 9.83 -18.91
CA GLU A 32 -7.86 11.16 -18.72
C GLU A 32 -9.34 11.03 -18.39
N PHE A 33 -9.83 11.84 -17.47
CA PHE A 33 -11.26 11.97 -17.25
C PHE A 33 -11.89 12.71 -18.43
N VAL A 34 -13.00 12.19 -18.95
CA VAL A 34 -13.80 12.91 -19.93
C VAL A 34 -14.39 14.14 -19.25
N TYR A 35 -13.98 15.33 -19.67
CA TYR A 35 -14.47 16.58 -19.11
C TYR A 35 -15.98 16.75 -19.40
N ASN A 36 -16.77 16.94 -18.35
CA ASN A 36 -18.17 17.30 -18.48
C ASN A 36 -18.33 18.83 -18.36
N ALA A 37 -18.56 19.50 -19.49
CA ALA A 37 -18.79 20.94 -19.55
C ALA A 37 -20.17 21.37 -19.02
N LEU A 38 -21.09 20.42 -18.78
CA LEU A 38 -22.45 20.65 -18.28
C LEU A 38 -22.78 19.64 -17.16
N PRO A 39 -22.23 19.83 -15.94
CA PRO A 39 -22.35 18.86 -14.85
C PRO A 39 -23.72 18.77 -14.19
N GLU A 40 -24.56 19.80 -14.28
CA GLU A 40 -25.90 19.87 -13.64
C GLU A 40 -25.91 19.51 -12.14
N ILE A 41 -24.81 19.79 -11.42
CA ILE A 41 -24.64 19.62 -9.97
C ILE A 41 -23.83 20.79 -9.40
N ASP A 42 -24.19 21.26 -8.21
CA ASP A 42 -23.41 22.25 -7.47
C ASP A 42 -22.27 21.58 -6.68
N LEU A 43 -21.15 22.27 -6.51
CA LEU A 43 -20.00 21.73 -5.77
C LEU A 43 -20.35 21.37 -4.32
N ALA A 44 -21.31 22.07 -3.71
CA ALA A 44 -21.75 21.83 -2.34
C ALA A 44 -22.49 20.49 -2.16
N ASP A 45 -23.02 19.91 -3.25
CA ASP A 45 -23.76 18.64 -3.25
C ASP A 45 -22.85 17.43 -3.52
N VAL A 46 -21.54 17.66 -3.71
CA VAL A 46 -20.57 16.57 -3.94
C VAL A 46 -20.27 15.87 -2.62
N GLU A 47 -20.70 14.61 -2.52
CA GLU A 47 -20.41 13.73 -1.38
C GLU A 47 -19.23 12.80 -1.69
N THR A 48 -18.26 12.74 -0.77
CA THR A 48 -17.13 11.80 -0.84
C THR A 48 -17.21 10.69 0.19
N GLN A 49 -18.25 10.68 1.02
CA GLN A 49 -18.38 9.70 2.10
C GLN A 49 -18.51 8.28 1.53
N THR A 50 -17.89 7.33 2.21
CA THR A 50 -17.95 5.91 1.83
C THR A 50 -17.90 5.04 3.08
N GLU A 51 -18.12 3.74 2.93
CA GLU A 51 -17.88 2.75 3.97
C GLU A 51 -16.61 1.95 3.70
N PHE A 52 -15.86 1.61 4.74
CA PHE A 52 -14.73 0.68 4.68
C PHE A 52 -14.70 -0.18 5.95
N CYS A 53 -14.70 -1.52 5.78
CA CYS A 53 -14.70 -2.49 6.88
C CYS A 53 -15.80 -2.25 7.93
N GLY A 54 -17.03 -1.93 7.49
CA GLY A 54 -18.16 -1.70 8.39
C GLY A 54 -18.21 -0.32 9.06
N MET A 55 -17.31 0.60 8.67
CA MET A 55 -17.22 1.93 9.26
C MET A 55 -17.27 3.02 8.21
N ALA A 56 -17.93 4.13 8.54
CA ALA A 56 -18.02 5.30 7.68
C ALA A 56 -16.69 6.06 7.62
N LEU A 57 -16.30 6.47 6.41
CA LEU A 57 -15.19 7.36 6.12
C LEU A 57 -15.71 8.66 5.50
N GLN A 58 -15.00 9.76 5.71
CA GLN A 58 -15.31 11.06 5.11
C GLN A 58 -14.89 11.14 3.63
N SER A 59 -13.95 10.30 3.20
CA SER A 59 -13.50 10.20 1.81
C SER A 59 -13.03 8.77 1.50
N PRO A 60 -12.99 8.32 0.23
CA PRO A 60 -12.51 6.99 -0.16
C PRO A 60 -10.98 6.92 -0.19
N LEU A 61 -10.35 7.43 0.87
CA LEU A 61 -8.90 7.50 1.04
C LEU A 61 -8.50 6.76 2.31
N LEU A 62 -7.27 6.25 2.30
CA LEU A 62 -6.64 5.65 3.47
C LEU A 62 -5.12 5.82 3.42
N VAL A 63 -4.49 5.78 4.58
CA VAL A 63 -3.03 5.70 4.71
C VAL A 63 -2.65 4.23 4.85
N THR A 64 -1.91 3.66 3.90
CA THR A 64 -1.44 2.27 3.99
C THR A 64 -0.33 2.10 5.03
N GLY A 65 -0.14 0.88 5.52
CA GLY A 65 0.91 0.56 6.49
C GLY A 65 2.32 0.90 6.05
N MET A 66 3.05 1.66 6.88
CA MET A 66 4.43 2.09 6.60
C MET A 66 5.44 1.66 7.67
N THR A 67 5.20 1.98 8.94
CA THR A 67 6.23 1.87 9.98
C THR A 67 5.69 1.42 11.35
N GLY A 68 6.57 1.31 12.34
CA GLY A 68 6.35 0.79 13.69
C GLY A 68 7.45 -0.19 14.07
N GLY A 69 7.82 -0.30 15.34
CA GLY A 69 8.86 -1.23 15.81
C GLY A 69 10.29 -0.68 15.85
N TYR A 70 10.45 0.64 15.99
CA TYR A 70 11.66 1.32 16.47
C TYR A 70 11.24 2.61 17.21
N PRO A 71 12.08 3.20 18.09
CA PRO A 71 11.67 4.27 18.99
C PRO A 71 10.97 5.47 18.31
N ASP A 72 11.57 5.97 17.23
CA ASP A 72 11.02 7.12 16.48
C ASP A 72 9.73 6.80 15.70
N ALA A 73 9.41 5.52 15.50
CA ALA A 73 8.20 5.10 14.81
C ALA A 73 6.93 5.42 15.61
N GLU A 74 7.01 5.46 16.94
CA GLU A 74 5.87 5.80 17.81
C GLU A 74 5.35 7.20 17.47
N ARG A 75 6.25 8.18 17.38
CA ARG A 75 5.91 9.55 17.01
C ARG A 75 5.28 9.64 15.62
N ILE A 76 5.80 8.86 14.65
CA ILE A 76 5.28 8.84 13.28
C ILE A 76 3.87 8.23 13.26
N ASN A 77 3.68 7.07 13.90
CA ASN A 77 2.38 6.41 13.95
C ASN A 77 1.33 7.26 14.68
N LYS A 78 1.70 7.92 15.79
CA LYS A 78 0.81 8.86 16.49
C LYS A 78 0.37 10.01 15.59
N GLY A 79 1.32 10.69 14.93
CA GLY A 79 1.00 11.83 14.07
C GLY A 79 0.14 11.45 12.86
N LEU A 80 0.38 10.28 12.26
CA LEU A 80 -0.46 9.75 11.18
C LEU A 80 -1.87 9.41 11.68
N ALA A 81 -1.99 8.81 12.86
CA ALA A 81 -3.28 8.46 13.44
C ALA A 81 -4.10 9.71 13.79
N GLU A 82 -3.49 10.75 14.36
CA GLU A 82 -4.13 12.05 14.61
C GLU A 82 -4.65 12.69 13.31
N ALA A 83 -3.85 12.65 12.24
CA ALA A 83 -4.25 13.19 10.94
C ALA A 83 -5.40 12.37 10.32
N CYS A 84 -5.35 11.04 10.39
CA CYS A 84 -6.39 10.17 9.87
C CYS A 84 -7.71 10.32 10.64
N GLU A 85 -7.65 10.44 11.98
CA GLU A 85 -8.80 10.70 12.84
C GLU A 85 -9.45 12.06 12.54
N THR A 86 -8.64 13.09 12.27
CA THR A 86 -9.12 14.43 11.92
C THR A 86 -9.77 14.47 10.54
N CYS A 87 -9.15 13.80 9.56
CA CYS A 87 -9.66 13.71 8.19
C CYS A 87 -10.80 12.70 8.02
N GLY A 88 -11.04 11.83 9.02
CA GLY A 88 -12.03 10.77 8.93
C GLY A 88 -11.70 9.70 7.88
N ILE A 89 -10.42 9.33 7.75
CA ILE A 89 -9.93 8.32 6.79
C ILE A 89 -9.26 7.15 7.53
N ALA A 90 -9.22 5.97 6.92
CA ALA A 90 -8.63 4.79 7.55
C ALA A 90 -7.09 4.85 7.59
N MET A 91 -6.49 4.15 8.55
CA MET A 91 -5.04 4.03 8.68
C MET A 91 -4.60 2.58 8.86
N GLY A 92 -3.62 2.14 8.08
CA GLY A 92 -2.87 0.93 8.34
C GLY A 92 -1.56 1.21 9.07
N VAL A 93 -1.17 0.30 9.96
CA VAL A 93 0.16 0.30 10.59
C VAL A 93 1.15 -0.54 9.77
N GLY A 94 2.45 -0.31 9.97
CA GLY A 94 3.50 -1.13 9.34
C GLY A 94 3.52 -2.56 9.88
N SER A 95 4.39 -3.41 9.31
CA SER A 95 4.53 -4.81 9.73
C SER A 95 4.78 -4.93 11.23
N MET A 96 3.86 -5.60 11.92
CA MET A 96 3.84 -5.76 13.38
C MET A 96 4.75 -6.89 13.87
N ARG A 97 5.46 -7.60 12.98
CA ARG A 97 6.40 -8.69 13.33
C ARG A 97 7.31 -8.30 14.50
N ALA A 98 7.90 -7.11 14.44
CA ALA A 98 8.81 -6.64 15.48
C ALA A 98 8.16 -6.58 16.87
N ALA A 99 6.93 -6.08 17.00
CA ALA A 99 6.21 -6.03 18.27
C ALA A 99 5.67 -7.40 18.71
N LEU A 100 5.30 -8.25 17.74
CA LEU A 100 4.89 -9.62 18.03
C LEU A 100 6.06 -10.49 18.53
N GLU A 101 7.29 -10.20 18.13
CA GLU A 101 8.51 -10.88 18.63
C GLU A 101 9.09 -10.19 19.88
N HIS A 102 8.95 -8.87 20.01
CA HIS A 102 9.54 -8.05 21.07
C HIS A 102 8.51 -7.14 21.73
N ARG A 103 8.10 -7.46 22.97
CA ARG A 103 7.02 -6.75 23.69
C ARG A 103 7.33 -5.28 23.97
N GLU A 104 8.60 -4.94 24.14
CA GLU A 104 9.06 -3.57 24.35
C GLU A 104 8.77 -2.63 23.17
N LEU A 105 8.43 -3.19 21.99
CA LEU A 105 8.09 -2.43 20.79
C LEU A 105 6.58 -2.25 20.58
N GLU A 106 5.73 -2.83 21.45
CA GLU A 106 4.27 -2.74 21.32
C GLU A 106 3.75 -1.29 21.39
N SER A 107 4.36 -0.44 22.23
CA SER A 107 3.96 0.97 22.39
C SER A 107 3.97 1.73 21.06
N THR A 108 4.94 1.41 20.19
CA THR A 108 5.09 2.05 18.87
C THR A 108 3.92 1.81 17.92
N PHE A 109 3.08 0.81 18.21
CA PHE A 109 1.86 0.51 17.48
C PHE A 109 0.61 0.87 18.29
N ALA A 110 0.58 0.55 19.58
CA ALA A 110 -0.58 0.80 20.45
C ALA A 110 -0.94 2.30 20.55
N VAL A 111 0.06 3.18 20.43
CA VAL A 111 -0.10 4.64 20.45
C VAL A 111 -1.16 5.17 19.47
N VAL A 112 -1.46 4.44 18.38
CA VAL A 112 -2.50 4.87 17.43
C VAL A 112 -3.89 4.94 18.09
N ARG A 113 -4.17 4.10 19.10
CA ARG A 113 -5.45 4.10 19.83
C ARG A 113 -5.54 5.15 20.93
N ASP A 114 -4.43 5.75 21.33
CA ASP A 114 -4.46 6.90 22.24
C ASP A 114 -5.09 8.14 21.57
N VAL A 115 -5.05 8.19 20.23
CA VAL A 115 -5.43 9.37 19.44
C VAL A 115 -6.49 9.10 18.37
N SER A 116 -6.75 7.85 18.02
CA SER A 116 -7.72 7.48 16.99
C SER A 116 -8.69 6.40 17.47
N ASN A 117 -9.96 6.77 17.59
CA ASN A 117 -11.02 5.90 18.10
C ASN A 117 -12.24 5.83 17.18
N ARG A 118 -12.32 6.66 16.14
CA ARG A 118 -13.49 6.71 15.23
C ARG A 118 -13.21 6.13 13.86
N VAL A 119 -11.96 6.10 13.42
CA VAL A 119 -11.60 5.58 12.09
C VAL A 119 -11.07 4.15 12.14
N PRO A 120 -11.21 3.35 11.05
CA PRO A 120 -10.64 2.03 10.96
C PRO A 120 -9.12 2.05 11.08
N ILE A 121 -8.60 1.17 11.94
CA ILE A 121 -7.18 0.83 12.00
C ILE A 121 -6.98 -0.55 11.35
N ILE A 122 -5.96 -0.67 10.51
CA ILE A 122 -5.62 -1.90 9.80
C ILE A 122 -4.30 -2.43 10.37
N ALA A 123 -4.37 -3.55 11.12
CA ALA A 123 -3.20 -4.29 11.58
C ALA A 123 -2.45 -4.88 10.38
N ASN A 124 -1.18 -5.27 10.55
CA ASN A 124 -0.37 -5.71 9.41
C ASN A 124 0.65 -6.80 9.78
N ILE A 125 0.57 -7.93 9.08
CA ILE A 125 1.51 -9.06 9.19
C ILE A 125 2.05 -9.47 7.82
N GLY A 126 3.24 -10.08 7.80
CA GLY A 126 3.84 -10.62 6.59
C GLY A 126 3.30 -11.99 6.24
N ALA A 127 3.01 -12.21 4.96
CA ALA A 127 2.48 -13.48 4.47
C ALA A 127 3.43 -14.66 4.73
N ALA A 128 4.75 -14.45 4.56
CA ALA A 128 5.75 -15.47 4.85
C ALA A 128 5.72 -15.92 6.32
N GLN A 129 5.55 -14.98 7.26
CA GLN A 129 5.39 -15.30 8.69
C GLN A 129 4.04 -15.97 8.97
N ALA A 130 2.96 -15.48 8.37
CA ALA A 130 1.65 -16.11 8.51
C ALA A 130 1.68 -17.59 8.07
N ALA A 131 2.40 -17.92 7.00
CA ALA A 131 2.59 -19.30 6.56
C ALA A 131 3.39 -20.17 7.54
N VAL A 132 4.36 -19.58 8.25
CA VAL A 132 5.10 -20.26 9.32
C VAL A 132 4.18 -20.54 10.51
N TRP A 133 3.54 -19.49 11.04
CA TRP A 133 2.63 -19.61 12.18
C TRP A 133 1.43 -20.51 11.90
N HIS A 134 0.96 -20.56 10.65
CA HIS A 134 -0.08 -21.50 10.22
C HIS A 134 0.37 -22.95 10.40
N ARG A 135 1.57 -23.30 9.94
CA ARG A 135 2.12 -24.66 10.08
C ARG A 135 2.38 -25.04 11.53
N GLU A 136 2.73 -24.06 12.35
CA GLU A 136 2.98 -24.23 13.79
C GLU A 136 1.68 -24.25 14.62
N GLY A 137 0.52 -23.96 14.03
CA GLY A 137 -0.75 -23.87 14.74
C GLY A 137 -0.89 -22.62 15.63
N SER A 138 -0.03 -21.62 15.45
CA SER A 138 0.04 -20.41 16.28
C SER A 138 -0.54 -19.15 15.61
N LEU A 139 -0.97 -19.25 14.34
CA LEU A 139 -1.43 -18.10 13.53
C LEU A 139 -2.52 -17.28 14.22
N HIS A 140 -3.57 -17.93 14.72
CA HIS A 140 -4.70 -17.25 15.36
C HIS A 140 -4.26 -16.40 16.57
N SER A 141 -3.38 -16.94 17.42
CA SER A 141 -2.88 -16.21 18.60
C SER A 141 -2.08 -14.95 18.23
N TYR A 142 -1.28 -15.02 17.15
CA TYR A 142 -0.57 -13.86 16.65
C TYR A 142 -1.50 -12.79 16.07
N VAL A 143 -2.56 -13.21 15.36
CA VAL A 143 -3.58 -12.30 14.85
C VAL A 143 -4.34 -11.64 15.99
N GLU A 144 -4.83 -12.41 16.96
CA GLU A 144 -5.53 -11.91 18.14
C GLU A 144 -4.70 -10.85 18.86
N ARG A 145 -3.40 -11.11 19.08
CA ARG A 145 -2.49 -10.14 19.71
C ARG A 145 -2.29 -8.89 18.86
N ALA A 146 -2.13 -9.02 17.54
CA ALA A 146 -1.99 -7.87 16.65
C ALA A 146 -3.25 -6.98 16.64
N VAL A 147 -4.43 -7.61 16.61
CA VAL A 147 -5.72 -6.93 16.68
C VAL A 147 -5.92 -6.26 18.03
N ALA A 148 -5.68 -6.97 19.14
CA ALA A 148 -5.82 -6.43 20.49
C ALA A 148 -4.88 -5.23 20.74
N MET A 149 -3.64 -5.30 20.24
CA MET A 149 -2.64 -4.23 20.41
C MET A 149 -3.07 -2.92 19.77
N THR A 150 -3.83 -2.97 18.67
CA THR A 150 -4.18 -1.79 17.86
C THR A 150 -5.68 -1.54 17.79
N GLY A 151 -6.51 -2.35 18.45
CA GLY A 151 -7.96 -2.37 18.27
C GLY A 151 -8.39 -2.48 16.80
N ALA A 152 -7.63 -3.19 15.96
CA ALA A 152 -7.80 -3.11 14.51
C ALA A 152 -9.16 -3.63 14.02
N SER A 153 -9.70 -2.97 12.99
CA SER A 153 -10.95 -3.35 12.30
C SER A 153 -10.69 -4.31 11.14
N ALA A 154 -9.46 -4.36 10.67
CA ALA A 154 -9.02 -5.23 9.58
C ALA A 154 -7.56 -5.66 9.78
N LEU A 155 -7.17 -6.73 9.09
CA LEU A 155 -5.80 -7.25 9.04
C LEU A 155 -5.31 -7.25 7.60
N ALA A 156 -4.26 -6.48 7.35
CA ALA A 156 -3.47 -6.58 6.14
C ALA A 156 -2.47 -7.75 6.23
N VAL A 157 -2.48 -8.62 5.22
CA VAL A 157 -1.48 -9.66 5.00
C VAL A 157 -0.66 -9.26 3.78
N HIS A 158 0.58 -8.80 3.99
CA HIS A 158 1.41 -8.31 2.89
C HIS A 158 2.21 -9.42 2.20
N LEU A 159 2.16 -9.40 0.87
CA LEU A 159 2.98 -10.14 -0.06
C LEU A 159 4.16 -9.26 -0.44
N ASN A 160 5.38 -9.75 -0.24
CA ASN A 160 6.61 -9.03 -0.54
C ASN A 160 7.73 -9.93 -1.09
N PRO A 161 7.46 -10.89 -2.00
CA PRO A 161 8.46 -11.89 -2.41
C PRO A 161 9.70 -11.27 -3.06
N LEU A 162 9.54 -10.21 -3.85
CA LEU A 162 10.66 -9.51 -4.45
C LEU A 162 11.52 -8.78 -3.41
N GLN A 163 10.88 -8.19 -2.40
CA GLN A 163 11.58 -7.56 -1.29
C GLN A 163 12.38 -8.59 -0.49
N GLU A 164 11.77 -9.71 -0.08
CA GLU A 164 12.44 -10.76 0.68
C GLU A 164 13.57 -11.43 -0.11
N LEU A 165 13.48 -11.48 -1.44
CA LEU A 165 14.56 -11.97 -2.30
C LEU A 165 15.79 -11.05 -2.28
N LEU A 166 15.56 -9.73 -2.29
CA LEU A 166 16.61 -8.73 -2.43
C LEU A 166 17.18 -8.26 -1.08
N GLN A 167 16.39 -8.37 -0.01
CA GLN A 167 16.82 -8.02 1.34
C GLN A 167 18.03 -8.87 1.76
N PRO A 168 19.15 -8.28 2.24
CA PRO A 168 20.34 -9.05 2.63
C PRO A 168 20.05 -10.12 3.69
N GLU A 169 19.14 -9.81 4.61
CA GLU A 169 18.62 -10.68 5.67
C GLU A 169 17.20 -11.20 5.39
N GLY A 170 16.78 -11.26 4.13
CA GLY A 170 15.44 -11.70 3.73
C GLY A 170 15.17 -13.18 3.97
N GLU A 171 13.89 -13.52 4.10
CA GLU A 171 13.40 -14.88 4.28
C GLU A 171 12.40 -15.25 3.16
N PRO A 172 12.84 -15.50 1.91
CA PRO A 172 11.96 -15.70 0.76
C PRO A 172 11.25 -17.07 0.75
N ARG A 173 10.50 -17.39 1.81
CA ARG A 173 9.81 -18.67 2.03
C ARG A 173 8.29 -18.50 1.94
N PHE A 174 7.76 -18.54 0.71
CA PHE A 174 6.34 -18.28 0.44
C PHE A 174 5.47 -19.54 0.28
N ARG A 175 6.02 -20.74 0.49
CA ARG A 175 5.24 -21.98 0.44
C ARG A 175 4.20 -22.00 1.57
N GLY A 176 2.95 -22.30 1.24
CA GLY A 176 1.82 -22.37 2.18
C GLY A 176 1.16 -21.02 2.51
N VAL A 177 1.58 -19.93 1.85
CA VAL A 177 0.97 -18.60 2.04
C VAL A 177 -0.51 -18.59 1.69
N LEU A 178 -0.91 -19.20 0.56
CA LEU A 178 -2.31 -19.23 0.16
C LEU A 178 -3.17 -19.99 1.17
N ASP A 179 -2.67 -21.12 1.70
CA ASP A 179 -3.37 -21.90 2.73
C ASP A 179 -3.54 -21.11 4.03
N ALA A 180 -2.49 -20.37 4.43
CA ALA A 180 -2.57 -19.50 5.61
C ALA A 180 -3.59 -18.37 5.43
N ILE A 181 -3.60 -17.72 4.26
CA ILE A 181 -4.60 -16.70 3.91
C ILE A 181 -6.01 -17.31 3.92
N ALA A 182 -6.19 -18.49 3.32
CA ALA A 182 -7.47 -19.19 3.32
C ALA A 182 -7.95 -19.52 4.74
N THR A 183 -7.04 -19.89 5.64
CA THR A 183 -7.37 -20.09 7.05
C THR A 183 -7.80 -18.79 7.72
N LEU A 184 -7.07 -17.69 7.53
CA LEU A 184 -7.44 -16.38 8.08
C LEU A 184 -8.84 -15.93 7.64
N VAL A 185 -9.13 -16.03 6.34
CA VAL A 185 -10.45 -15.67 5.78
C VAL A 185 -11.58 -16.48 6.41
N ARG A 186 -11.33 -17.76 6.76
CA ARG A 186 -12.35 -18.63 7.35
C ARG A 186 -12.50 -18.47 8.86
N SER A 187 -11.41 -18.22 9.59
CA SER A 187 -11.39 -18.27 11.06
C SER A 187 -11.54 -16.91 11.73
N GLU A 188 -11.02 -15.86 11.10
CA GLU A 188 -10.97 -14.55 11.73
C GLU A 188 -12.27 -13.77 11.49
N GLN A 189 -12.74 -13.09 12.55
CA GLN A 189 -13.98 -12.29 12.49
C GLN A 189 -13.77 -10.89 11.89
N ILE A 190 -12.51 -10.50 11.68
CA ILE A 190 -12.15 -9.20 11.12
C ILE A 190 -11.89 -9.31 9.61
N ALA A 191 -12.04 -8.18 8.94
CA ALA A 191 -11.74 -8.05 7.51
C ALA A 191 -10.28 -8.44 7.19
N ILE A 192 -10.07 -9.31 6.20
CA ILE A 192 -8.74 -9.65 5.69
C ILE A 192 -8.48 -8.89 4.39
N VAL A 193 -7.40 -8.10 4.36
CA VAL A 193 -6.92 -7.39 3.18
C VAL A 193 -5.60 -8.02 2.74
N VAL A 194 -5.51 -8.53 1.52
CA VAL A 194 -4.23 -9.03 0.99
C VAL A 194 -3.57 -7.94 0.17
N LYS A 195 -2.31 -7.59 0.49
CA LYS A 195 -1.64 -6.45 -0.15
C LYS A 195 -0.30 -6.82 -0.76
N GLU A 196 0.07 -6.22 -1.88
CA GLU A 196 1.50 -6.17 -2.27
C GLU A 196 2.20 -5.02 -1.53
N VAL A 197 3.47 -4.76 -1.80
CA VAL A 197 4.24 -3.65 -1.22
C VAL A 197 4.79 -2.66 -2.26
N GLY A 198 4.82 -2.98 -3.55
CA GLY A 198 5.23 -2.06 -4.62
C GLY A 198 5.41 -2.68 -6.01
N ALA A 199 5.33 -4.00 -6.16
CA ALA A 199 5.49 -4.73 -7.42
C ALA A 199 4.16 -5.15 -8.06
N GLY A 200 3.02 -5.03 -7.37
CA GLY A 200 1.70 -5.24 -7.96
C GLY A 200 1.09 -6.65 -7.78
N ILE A 201 -0.21 -6.69 -7.51
CA ILE A 201 -1.03 -7.92 -7.63
C ILE A 201 -1.52 -8.04 -9.07
N SER A 202 -1.24 -9.17 -9.72
CA SER A 202 -1.78 -9.51 -11.05
C SER A 202 -3.20 -10.06 -10.96
N GLY A 203 -3.92 -10.04 -12.07
CA GLY A 203 -5.25 -10.65 -12.15
C GLY A 203 -5.24 -12.14 -11.78
N ASP A 204 -4.23 -12.89 -12.20
CA ASP A 204 -4.09 -14.32 -11.85
C ASP A 204 -3.92 -14.55 -10.35
N VAL A 205 -3.13 -13.70 -9.68
CA VAL A 205 -2.99 -13.76 -8.22
C VAL A 205 -4.30 -13.36 -7.55
N ALA A 206 -4.98 -12.31 -8.03
CA ALA A 206 -6.27 -11.89 -7.51
C ALA A 206 -7.33 -13.00 -7.61
N ARG A 207 -7.39 -13.76 -8.72
CA ARG A 207 -8.34 -14.90 -8.83
C ARG A 207 -8.07 -15.97 -7.79
N ARG A 208 -6.80 -16.37 -7.62
CA ARG A 208 -6.41 -17.36 -6.61
C ARG A 208 -6.74 -16.92 -5.18
N LEU A 209 -6.63 -15.61 -4.91
CA LEU A 209 -7.03 -15.03 -3.62
C LEU A 209 -8.55 -15.03 -3.45
N ALA A 210 -9.30 -14.67 -4.50
CA ALA A 210 -10.76 -14.71 -4.51
C ALA A 210 -11.30 -16.14 -4.33
N ASP A 211 -10.67 -17.14 -4.95
CA ASP A 211 -11.03 -18.56 -4.83
C ASP A 211 -10.97 -19.07 -3.38
N VAL A 212 -10.14 -18.46 -2.53
CA VAL A 212 -10.06 -18.77 -1.10
C VAL A 212 -10.85 -17.81 -0.21
N GLY A 213 -11.65 -16.92 -0.82
CA GLY A 213 -12.60 -16.03 -0.15
C GLY A 213 -12.07 -14.64 0.18
N VAL A 214 -10.88 -14.23 -0.31
CA VAL A 214 -10.41 -12.85 -0.14
C VAL A 214 -11.32 -11.90 -0.90
N THR A 215 -11.87 -10.91 -0.22
CA THR A 215 -12.76 -9.90 -0.82
C THR A 215 -12.11 -8.53 -1.02
N MET A 216 -10.93 -8.31 -0.43
CA MET A 216 -10.25 -7.02 -0.46
C MET A 216 -8.76 -7.21 -0.75
N ILE A 217 -8.27 -6.47 -1.74
CA ILE A 217 -6.84 -6.42 -2.04
C ILE A 217 -6.33 -4.98 -2.07
N ASP A 218 -5.09 -4.77 -1.66
CA ASP A 218 -4.32 -3.57 -2.00
C ASP A 218 -3.28 -3.95 -3.04
N VAL A 219 -3.49 -3.48 -4.27
CA VAL A 219 -2.65 -3.90 -5.39
C VAL A 219 -1.21 -3.44 -5.24
N ALA A 220 -0.97 -2.31 -4.55
CA ALA A 220 0.36 -1.72 -4.35
C ALA A 220 1.31 -1.92 -5.55
N GLY A 221 0.88 -1.44 -6.72
CA GLY A 221 1.58 -1.62 -7.98
C GLY A 221 2.83 -0.75 -8.14
N ALA A 222 3.53 -1.01 -9.24
CA ALA A 222 4.72 -0.28 -9.64
C ALA A 222 4.43 1.20 -9.97
N GLY A 223 5.46 2.03 -9.86
CA GLY A 223 5.42 3.47 -10.17
C GLY A 223 5.40 4.40 -8.95
N GLY A 224 5.40 3.84 -7.74
CA GLY A 224 5.56 4.56 -6.47
C GLY A 224 6.95 4.35 -5.85
N THR A 225 6.98 4.00 -4.56
CA THR A 225 8.19 3.52 -3.90
C THR A 225 8.56 2.14 -4.47
N SER A 226 9.81 1.94 -4.88
CA SER A 226 10.32 0.62 -5.25
C SER A 226 10.99 -0.01 -4.04
N TRP A 227 10.34 -1.01 -3.43
CA TRP A 227 10.96 -1.78 -2.34
C TRP A 227 12.12 -2.63 -2.84
N ALA A 228 12.09 -3.09 -4.09
CA ALA A 228 13.28 -3.67 -4.73
C ALA A 228 14.44 -2.67 -4.70
N GLY A 229 14.19 -1.41 -5.06
CA GLY A 229 15.18 -0.35 -4.99
C GLY A 229 15.65 -0.03 -3.56
N VAL A 230 14.74 -0.02 -2.58
CA VAL A 230 15.12 0.10 -1.16
C VAL A 230 16.12 -0.99 -0.79
N GLU A 231 15.82 -2.25 -1.07
CA GLU A 231 16.72 -3.35 -0.69
C GLU A 231 18.02 -3.34 -1.50
N ILE A 232 17.98 -3.06 -2.81
CA ILE A 232 19.18 -2.98 -3.66
C ILE A 232 20.15 -1.91 -3.13
N LEU A 233 19.65 -0.76 -2.65
CA LEU A 233 20.50 0.28 -2.05
C LEU A 233 21.17 -0.15 -0.74
N ARG A 234 20.64 -1.16 -0.05
CA ARG A 234 21.21 -1.71 1.20
C ARG A 234 22.27 -2.78 0.92
N ARG A 235 22.41 -3.22 -0.32
CA ARG A 235 23.32 -4.31 -0.70
C ARG A 235 24.70 -3.79 -1.08
N SER A 236 25.73 -4.55 -0.74
CA SER A 236 27.09 -4.30 -1.21
C SER A 236 27.33 -4.76 -2.66
N ASP A 237 26.50 -5.66 -3.18
CA ASP A 237 26.55 -6.24 -4.52
C ASP A 237 25.43 -5.69 -5.43
N ALA A 238 24.98 -4.46 -5.20
CA ALA A 238 23.84 -3.83 -5.86
C ALA A 238 23.85 -3.95 -7.40
N GLU A 239 25.02 -3.81 -8.03
CA GLU A 239 25.18 -3.90 -9.49
C GLU A 239 24.74 -5.25 -10.07
N THR A 240 24.84 -6.34 -9.29
CA THR A 240 24.49 -7.69 -9.75
C THR A 240 22.98 -7.91 -9.87
N VAL A 241 22.18 -7.12 -9.14
CA VAL A 241 20.73 -7.25 -9.02
C VAL A 241 19.97 -5.99 -9.46
N ASP A 242 20.68 -4.97 -9.96
CA ASP A 242 20.09 -3.67 -10.34
C ASP A 242 18.98 -3.81 -11.40
N HIS A 243 19.07 -4.82 -12.28
CA HIS A 243 18.05 -5.15 -13.27
C HIS A 243 16.68 -5.53 -12.67
N LEU A 244 16.62 -5.83 -11.36
CA LEU A 244 15.38 -6.14 -10.64
C LEU A 244 14.69 -4.90 -10.04
N TRP A 245 15.31 -3.73 -10.10
CA TRP A 245 14.84 -2.51 -9.46
C TRP A 245 13.41 -2.10 -9.88
N ASP A 246 13.13 -2.21 -11.18
CA ASP A 246 11.85 -1.80 -11.77
C ASP A 246 10.90 -2.98 -12.06
N VAL A 247 11.18 -4.17 -11.52
CA VAL A 247 10.27 -5.32 -11.63
C VAL A 247 8.94 -5.01 -10.94
N GLY A 248 7.84 -5.26 -11.65
CA GLY A 248 6.49 -5.04 -11.15
C GLY A 248 5.50 -4.66 -12.24
N ILE A 249 4.21 -4.66 -11.88
CA ILE A 249 3.09 -4.33 -12.76
C ILE A 249 2.64 -2.89 -12.41
N PRO A 250 2.53 -1.96 -13.38
CA PRO A 250 2.04 -0.61 -13.09
C PRO A 250 0.71 -0.62 -12.35
N THR A 251 0.52 0.27 -11.37
CA THR A 251 -0.70 0.32 -10.54
C THR A 251 -2.00 0.35 -11.35
N ALA A 252 -2.07 1.18 -12.40
CA ALA A 252 -3.26 1.26 -13.26
C ALA A 252 -3.57 -0.06 -13.99
N GLU A 253 -2.52 -0.82 -14.33
CA GLU A 253 -2.67 -2.14 -14.95
C GLU A 253 -3.12 -3.18 -13.92
N CYS A 254 -2.59 -3.16 -12.69
CA CYS A 254 -3.07 -4.02 -11.61
C CYS A 254 -4.58 -3.83 -11.37
N ILE A 255 -5.04 -2.57 -11.30
CA ILE A 255 -6.46 -2.24 -11.12
C ILE A 255 -7.27 -2.84 -12.27
N THR A 256 -6.85 -2.61 -13.51
CA THR A 256 -7.55 -3.12 -14.71
C THR A 256 -7.61 -4.65 -14.73
N GLN A 257 -6.55 -5.33 -14.31
CA GLN A 257 -6.52 -6.79 -14.24
C GLN A 257 -7.36 -7.36 -13.09
N CYS A 258 -7.54 -6.61 -12.00
CA CYS A 258 -8.22 -7.08 -10.79
C CYS A 258 -9.70 -6.67 -10.70
N VAL A 259 -10.13 -5.67 -11.46
CA VAL A 259 -11.53 -5.19 -11.43
C VAL A 259 -12.50 -6.32 -11.77
N GLY A 260 -13.55 -6.45 -10.94
CA GLY A 260 -14.54 -7.52 -11.08
C GLY A 260 -14.12 -8.89 -10.55
N ILE A 261 -12.87 -9.07 -10.08
CA ILE A 261 -12.41 -10.32 -9.45
C ILE A 261 -12.68 -10.31 -7.95
N VAL A 262 -12.39 -9.18 -7.30
CA VAL A 262 -12.67 -8.95 -5.88
C VAL A 262 -13.58 -7.73 -5.70
N PRO A 263 -14.43 -7.70 -4.66
CA PRO A 263 -15.31 -6.57 -4.38
C PRO A 263 -14.57 -5.24 -4.16
N THR A 264 -13.46 -5.25 -3.41
CA THR A 264 -12.75 -4.02 -3.03
C THR A 264 -11.30 -4.04 -3.50
N ILE A 265 -10.91 -2.99 -4.22
CA ILE A 265 -9.53 -2.76 -4.64
C ILE A 265 -9.06 -1.46 -4.01
N ILE A 266 -8.03 -1.57 -3.19
CA ILE A 266 -7.23 -0.44 -2.71
C ILE A 266 -6.07 -0.28 -3.70
N ALA A 267 -5.77 0.96 -4.06
CA ALA A 267 -4.62 1.26 -4.89
C ALA A 267 -3.97 2.57 -4.42
N LEU A 268 -2.64 2.56 -4.41
CA LEU A 268 -1.88 3.76 -4.09
C LEU A 268 -1.99 4.77 -5.24
N TRP A 269 -2.60 5.91 -4.95
CA TRP A 269 -2.46 7.09 -5.78
C TRP A 269 -1.28 7.92 -5.27
N ARG A 270 -0.17 7.90 -6.02
CA ARG A 270 0.95 8.82 -5.78
C ARG A 270 1.26 9.57 -7.05
N HIS A 271 0.90 10.85 -7.07
CA HIS A 271 1.31 11.80 -8.10
C HIS A 271 2.68 12.37 -7.75
N PHE A 272 3.76 11.76 -8.22
CA PHE A 272 5.05 12.46 -8.28
C PHE A 272 5.10 13.27 -9.58
N GLN A 273 4.42 14.42 -9.61
CA GLN A 273 4.84 15.46 -10.55
C GLN A 273 6.14 16.08 -10.03
N ARG A 274 7.27 15.44 -10.31
CA ARG A 274 8.48 16.22 -10.53
C ARG A 274 8.31 16.88 -11.88
N HIS A 275 7.84 18.13 -11.88
CA HIS A 275 8.09 19.03 -12.99
C HIS A 275 9.60 19.04 -13.25
N ARG A 276 10.07 18.23 -14.21
CA ARG A 276 11.30 18.58 -14.92
C ARG A 276 10.92 19.79 -15.75
N GLY A 277 11.41 20.96 -15.33
CA GLY A 277 11.32 22.19 -16.09
C GLY A 277 11.95 22.00 -17.47
N GLY A 278 11.15 21.56 -18.43
CA GLY A 278 11.41 21.73 -19.84
C GLY A 278 10.75 23.04 -20.24
N GLN A 279 11.55 24.09 -20.42
CA GLN A 279 11.14 25.24 -21.22
C GLN A 279 10.93 24.76 -22.67
N GLY A 280 9.78 24.16 -22.92
CA GLY A 280 9.30 23.84 -24.26
C GLY A 280 8.79 25.11 -24.90
N ARG A 281 9.67 25.79 -25.64
CA ARG A 281 9.28 26.84 -26.59
C ARG A 281 8.16 26.31 -27.48
N CYS A 282 6.99 26.91 -27.38
CA CYS A 282 5.87 26.71 -28.30
C CYS A 282 6.29 27.18 -29.70
N PRO A 283 6.39 26.31 -30.73
CA PRO A 283 6.52 26.77 -32.09
C PRO A 283 5.13 27.22 -32.55
N ARG A 284 4.91 28.54 -32.54
CA ARG A 284 3.76 29.17 -33.21
C ARG A 284 3.75 28.74 -34.68
N ARG A 285 2.77 27.93 -35.09
CA ARG A 285 2.34 27.86 -36.49
C ARG A 285 1.18 28.84 -36.71
N PRO A 286 1.18 29.64 -37.78
CA PRO A 286 0.12 30.60 -38.03
C PRO A 286 -1.13 29.87 -38.52
N ALA A 287 -2.26 30.11 -37.86
CA ALA A 287 -3.58 29.74 -38.35
C ALA A 287 -3.87 30.53 -39.63
N ARG A 288 -3.98 29.84 -40.76
CA ARG A 288 -4.67 30.37 -41.95
C ARG A 288 -6.09 29.83 -41.94
N GLY A 289 -6.99 30.58 -41.31
CA GLY A 289 -8.43 30.44 -41.48
C GLY A 289 -8.98 31.76 -42.01
N LYS A 290 -9.14 31.89 -43.33
CA LYS A 290 -10.03 32.89 -43.90
C LYS A 290 -11.43 32.29 -43.92
N CYS A 291 -12.27 32.68 -42.98
CA CYS A 291 -13.72 32.67 -43.19
C CYS A 291 -14.13 34.12 -43.44
N SER A 292 -14.50 34.43 -44.68
CA SER A 292 -15.17 35.68 -45.02
C SER A 292 -16.58 35.65 -44.44
N PRO A 293 -17.09 36.73 -43.84
CA PRO A 293 -18.51 36.88 -43.66
C PRO A 293 -19.13 37.23 -45.02
N HIS A 294 -20.31 36.71 -45.33
CA HIS A 294 -21.47 37.46 -45.82
C HIS A 294 -22.57 36.51 -46.32
N THR A 295 -23.79 36.82 -45.83
CA THR A 295 -25.15 36.37 -46.19
C THR A 295 -25.50 34.90 -45.98
#